data_AF-A0A7X3Y1T1-F1
#
_entry.id   AF-A0A7X3Y1T1-F1
#
_cell.length_a   1.000
_cell.length_b   1.000
_cell.length_c   1.000
_cell.angle_alpha   90.00
_cell.angle_beta   90.00
_cell.angle_gamma   90.00
#
_symmetry.space_group_name_H-M   'P 1'
#
loop_
_entity.id
_entity.type
_entity.pdbx_description
1 polymer ?
#
loop_
_entity_poly.entity_id
_entity_poly.type
_entity_poly.pdbx_seq_one_letter_code
_entity_poly.pdbx_strand_id
1 'polypeptide(L)'
;MPKSSRMVHLSLLVLFLGWCLTGVSVSLADVGDGPRAVPQPPLARAKVYLAAGDYRRAVEACQMNIDQSPSVESYVYLIYVYHALDGYLESLAKRDEWVKVGQLSLSMVNRGTMDLVDPPDMLARMAKEILHEGIRQQYDVVAGMANRLDKTRADELWLEVRAWEKAHPGNWWAGVPESWQW
;
A
#
# COMPACT_ATOMS: atom_id res chain seq x y z
N MET A 1 50.32 1.38 -56.21
CA MET A 1 51.81 1.50 -56.28
C MET A 1 52.15 2.75 -57.07
N PRO A 2 53.30 3.42 -56.81
CA PRO A 2 54.26 3.23 -55.69
C PRO A 2 53.63 3.78 -54.38
N LYS A 3 54.27 4.29 -53.30
CA LYS A 3 55.64 4.30 -52.68
C LYS A 3 55.34 4.36 -51.14
N SER A 4 56.05 3.81 -50.15
CA SER A 4 57.48 3.70 -49.81
C SER A 4 58.17 5.08 -49.57
N SER A 5 58.83 5.37 -48.44
CA SER A 5 59.13 4.56 -47.23
C SER A 5 59.43 5.43 -45.99
N ARG A 6 59.20 4.81 -44.82
CA ARG A 6 59.89 4.94 -43.51
C ARG A 6 61.08 5.92 -43.38
N MET A 7 61.06 6.72 -42.30
CA MET A 7 62.19 7.01 -41.40
C MET A 7 61.63 7.57 -40.07
N VAL A 8 62.17 7.40 -38.85
CA VAL A 8 63.01 6.38 -38.17
C VAL A 8 63.49 7.04 -36.85
N HIS A 9 63.27 6.38 -35.70
CA HIS A 9 63.98 6.55 -34.41
C HIS A 9 63.95 7.93 -33.68
N LEU A 10 64.21 8.05 -32.37
CA LEU A 10 64.15 7.16 -31.19
C LEU A 10 64.51 8.01 -29.94
N SER A 11 64.24 7.52 -28.72
CA SER A 11 64.64 8.06 -27.40
C SER A 11 63.63 9.09 -26.83
N LEU A 12 63.25 9.03 -25.55
CA LEU A 12 64.04 8.69 -24.36
C LEU A 12 63.41 7.60 -23.44
N LEU A 13 64.27 7.04 -22.58
CA LEU A 13 64.08 6.10 -21.44
C LEU A 13 62.67 6.06 -20.77
N VAL A 14 62.05 4.95 -20.35
CA VAL A 14 62.46 3.57 -19.92
C VAL A 14 63.10 3.45 -18.52
N LEU A 15 62.49 2.58 -17.67
CA LEU A 15 62.81 2.22 -16.25
C LEU A 15 62.26 3.22 -15.20
N PHE A 16 61.62 2.79 -14.11
CA PHE A 16 61.85 1.55 -13.34
C PHE A 16 60.65 0.62 -13.17
N LEU A 17 60.94 -0.70 -13.18
CA LEU A 17 60.07 -1.73 -12.61
C LEU A 17 60.23 -1.80 -11.08
N GLY A 18 59.13 -2.10 -10.40
CA GLY A 18 59.05 -3.26 -9.49
C GLY A 18 59.57 -3.13 -8.05
N TRP A 19 58.64 -3.11 -7.10
CA TRP A 19 58.61 -3.92 -5.87
C TRP A 19 57.15 -3.97 -5.38
N CYS A 20 56.50 -5.13 -5.39
CA CYS A 20 56.56 -6.21 -4.39
C CYS A 20 55.59 -6.02 -3.20
N LEU A 21 54.43 -6.67 -3.33
CA LEU A 21 53.85 -7.55 -2.31
C LEU A 21 53.82 -7.03 -0.85
N THR A 22 52.93 -6.07 -0.59
CA THR A 22 52.03 -6.11 0.57
C THR A 22 50.61 -5.90 0.03
N GLY A 23 49.58 -6.64 0.43
CA GLY A 23 49.37 -7.21 1.76
C GLY A 23 48.24 -6.50 2.52
N VAL A 24 47.32 -5.84 1.81
CA VAL A 24 46.12 -5.21 2.40
C VAL A 24 44.89 -5.71 1.65
N SER A 25 44.21 -6.69 2.23
CA SER A 25 42.88 -7.12 1.79
C SER A 25 41.87 -6.05 2.17
N VAL A 26 41.50 -5.17 1.22
CA VAL A 26 40.38 -4.24 1.40
C VAL A 26 39.06 -5.01 1.23
N SER A 27 38.69 -5.75 2.27
CA SER A 27 37.32 -6.26 2.44
C SER A 27 36.42 -5.10 2.83
N LEU A 28 35.97 -4.31 1.85
CA LEU A 28 34.89 -3.34 2.03
C LEU A 28 33.53 -4.02 1.79
N ALA A 29 33.28 -5.03 2.63
CA ALA A 29 31.95 -5.56 2.86
C ALA A 29 31.29 -4.71 3.95
N ASP A 30 30.62 -3.64 3.54
CA ASP A 30 29.52 -3.05 4.31
C ASP A 30 28.42 -2.59 3.34
N VAL A 31 27.76 -3.59 2.72
CA VAL A 31 26.40 -3.38 2.24
C VAL A 31 25.56 -3.26 3.50
N GLY A 32 25.37 -2.03 3.96
CA GLY A 32 24.75 -1.74 5.24
C GLY A 32 23.43 -2.50 5.38
N ASP A 33 23.37 -3.34 6.42
CA ASP A 33 22.16 -4.06 6.84
C ASP A 33 21.18 -3.05 7.45
N GLY A 34 20.66 -2.16 6.61
CA GLY A 34 19.50 -1.34 6.92
C GLY A 34 18.39 -2.29 7.37
N PRO A 35 17.73 -2.01 8.49
CA PRO A 35 16.98 -3.02 9.24
C PRO A 35 16.02 -3.76 8.30
N ARG A 36 16.31 -5.05 8.06
CA ARG A 36 15.44 -5.92 7.28
C ARG A 36 14.06 -5.87 7.91
N ALA A 37 13.16 -5.15 7.25
CA ALA A 37 11.77 -5.07 7.66
C ALA A 37 11.24 -6.50 7.72
N VAL A 38 11.05 -7.01 8.94
CA VAL A 38 10.42 -8.31 9.16
C VAL A 38 9.12 -8.27 8.36
N PRO A 39 8.86 -9.24 7.46
CA PRO A 39 7.66 -9.23 6.64
C PRO A 39 6.44 -9.18 7.55
N GLN A 40 5.84 -8.00 7.68
CA GLN A 40 4.69 -7.84 8.54
C GLN A 40 3.54 -8.68 7.97
N PRO A 41 2.72 -9.31 8.84
CA PRO A 41 1.49 -9.94 8.40
C PRO A 41 0.72 -9.01 7.44
N PRO A 42 0.12 -9.53 6.35
CA PRO A 42 -0.56 -8.66 5.40
C PRO A 42 -1.69 -7.81 6.02
N LEU A 43 -2.26 -8.23 7.16
CA LEU A 43 -3.26 -7.48 7.94
C LEU A 43 -2.62 -6.31 8.71
N ALA A 44 -1.50 -6.52 9.42
CA ALA A 44 -0.66 -5.44 9.95
C ALA A 44 -0.23 -4.42 8.87
N ARG A 45 0.06 -4.86 7.62
CA ARG A 45 0.26 -3.94 6.48
C ARG A 45 -1.02 -3.17 6.14
N ALA A 46 -2.17 -3.82 6.09
CA ALA A 46 -3.46 -3.16 5.85
C ALA A 46 -3.75 -2.08 6.92
N LYS A 47 -3.39 -2.33 8.19
CA LYS A 47 -3.48 -1.37 9.30
C LYS A 47 -2.70 -0.08 9.03
N VAL A 48 -1.47 -0.22 8.53
CA VAL A 48 -0.61 0.92 8.16
C VAL A 48 -1.17 1.69 6.97
N TYR A 49 -1.69 1.00 5.94
CA TYR A 49 -2.30 1.67 4.79
C TYR A 49 -3.60 2.39 5.14
N LEU A 50 -4.45 1.79 5.99
CA LEU A 50 -5.69 2.40 6.48
C LEU A 50 -5.40 3.65 7.32
N ALA A 51 -4.42 3.59 8.23
CA ALA A 51 -3.99 4.75 9.02
C ALA A 51 -3.39 5.89 8.15
N ALA A 52 -2.86 5.56 6.98
CA ALA A 52 -2.39 6.52 5.98
C ALA A 52 -3.48 7.01 5.01
N GLY A 53 -4.70 6.47 5.06
CA GLY A 53 -5.78 6.75 4.13
C GLY A 53 -5.63 6.14 2.73
N ASP A 54 -4.67 5.23 2.51
CA ASP A 54 -4.50 4.50 1.24
C ASP A 54 -5.38 3.24 1.24
N TYR A 55 -6.70 3.45 1.16
CA TYR A 55 -7.70 2.37 1.21
C TYR A 55 -7.52 1.35 0.07
N ARG A 56 -7.01 1.75 -1.10
CA ARG A 56 -6.67 0.82 -2.18
C ARG A 56 -5.60 -0.19 -1.72
N ARG A 57 -4.47 0.28 -1.16
CA ARG A 57 -3.44 -0.64 -0.64
C ARG A 57 -3.90 -1.45 0.56
N ALA A 58 -4.80 -0.90 1.38
CA ALA A 58 -5.41 -1.63 2.49
C ALA A 58 -6.24 -2.82 1.96
N VAL A 59 -7.12 -2.60 0.99
CA VAL A 59 -7.91 -3.65 0.32
C VAL A 59 -7.00 -4.69 -0.35
N GLU A 60 -5.98 -4.26 -1.10
CA GLU A 60 -5.00 -5.17 -1.74
C GLU A 60 -4.27 -6.05 -0.71
N ALA A 61 -3.87 -5.47 0.44
CA ALA A 61 -3.20 -6.22 1.50
C ALA A 61 -4.11 -7.22 2.21
N CYS A 62 -5.39 -6.89 2.40
CA CYS A 62 -6.41 -7.82 2.90
C CYS A 62 -6.71 -8.96 1.92
N GLN A 63 -6.83 -8.66 0.62
CA GLN A 63 -7.02 -9.68 -0.43
C GLN A 63 -5.82 -10.64 -0.47
N MET A 64 -4.59 -10.12 -0.47
CA MET A 64 -3.37 -10.94 -0.35
C MET A 64 -3.35 -11.79 0.92
N ASN A 65 -3.95 -11.34 2.03
CA ASN A 65 -4.08 -12.16 3.23
C ASN A 65 -5.04 -13.33 3.03
N ILE A 66 -6.22 -13.05 2.48
CA ILE A 66 -7.27 -14.04 2.21
C ILE A 66 -6.76 -15.11 1.24
N ASP A 67 -6.00 -14.72 0.22
CA ASP A 67 -5.38 -15.65 -0.74
C ASP A 67 -4.32 -16.57 -0.10
N GLN A 68 -3.62 -16.08 0.94
CA GLN A 68 -2.56 -16.82 1.63
C GLN A 68 -3.06 -17.71 2.77
N SER A 69 -4.03 -17.21 3.55
CA SER A 69 -4.53 -17.83 4.77
C SER A 69 -5.93 -17.28 5.09
N PRO A 70 -7.00 -17.79 4.44
CA PRO A 70 -8.34 -17.29 4.65
C PRO A 70 -8.87 -17.64 6.05
N SER A 71 -9.12 -16.63 6.88
CA SER A 71 -9.83 -16.78 8.16
C SER A 71 -11.00 -15.80 8.30
N VAL A 72 -11.80 -15.98 9.36
CA VAL A 72 -12.90 -15.07 9.71
C VAL A 72 -12.37 -13.66 9.92
N GLU A 73 -11.26 -13.52 10.64
CA GLU A 73 -10.51 -12.28 10.86
C GLU A 73 -10.13 -11.62 9.53
N SER A 74 -9.51 -12.36 8.61
CA SER A 74 -9.12 -11.85 7.28
C SER A 74 -10.30 -11.26 6.50
N TYR A 75 -11.44 -11.96 6.49
CA TYR A 75 -12.65 -11.47 5.83
C TYR A 75 -13.26 -10.28 6.57
N VAL A 76 -13.44 -10.35 7.90
CA VAL A 76 -14.01 -9.25 8.70
C VAL A 76 -13.17 -7.98 8.59
N TYR A 77 -11.85 -8.09 8.53
CA TYR A 77 -10.98 -6.93 8.32
C TYR A 77 -11.16 -6.32 6.93
N LEU A 78 -11.26 -7.12 5.86
CA LEU A 78 -11.57 -6.58 4.53
C LEU A 78 -12.91 -5.83 4.53
N ILE A 79 -13.94 -6.38 5.18
CA ILE A 79 -15.23 -5.70 5.31
C ILE A 79 -15.10 -4.42 6.15
N TYR A 80 -14.26 -4.43 7.20
CA TYR A 80 -13.97 -3.25 7.99
C TYR A 80 -13.25 -2.16 7.18
N VAL A 81 -12.29 -2.51 6.31
CA VAL A 81 -11.63 -1.53 5.39
C VAL A 81 -12.66 -0.89 4.46
N TYR A 82 -13.61 -1.67 3.94
CA TYR A 82 -14.72 -1.16 3.12
C TYR A 82 -15.65 -0.21 3.89
N HIS A 83 -16.00 -0.57 5.13
CA HIS A 83 -16.80 0.28 6.02
C HIS A 83 -16.08 1.58 6.40
N ALA A 84 -14.79 1.49 6.74
CA ALA A 84 -13.94 2.64 7.03
C ALA A 84 -13.76 3.57 5.82
N LEU A 85 -13.68 3.02 4.61
CA LEU A 85 -13.66 3.81 3.37
C LEU A 85 -14.93 4.66 3.21
N ASP A 86 -16.11 4.10 3.47
CA ASP A 86 -17.37 4.85 3.44
C ASP A 86 -17.44 5.92 4.55
N GLY A 87 -17.03 5.58 5.77
CA GLY A 87 -16.91 6.52 6.88
C GLY A 87 -15.95 7.68 6.59
N TYR A 88 -14.85 7.43 5.88
CA TYR A 88 -13.92 8.47 5.45
C TYR A 88 -14.51 9.35 4.33
N LEU A 89 -15.16 8.75 3.33
CA LEU A 89 -15.88 9.47 2.26
C LEU A 89 -16.96 10.40 2.83
N GLU A 90 -17.73 9.93 3.83
CA GLU A 90 -18.64 10.79 4.59
C GLU A 90 -17.91 11.92 5.30
N SER A 91 -16.77 11.65 5.95
CA SER A 91 -16.00 12.66 6.68
C SER A 91 -15.49 13.78 5.76
N LEU A 92 -15.14 13.44 4.50
CA LEU A 92 -14.68 14.38 3.48
C LEU A 92 -15.86 15.20 2.95
N ALA A 93 -16.99 14.55 2.63
CA ALA A 93 -18.21 15.21 2.19
C ALA A 93 -18.76 16.18 3.24
N LYS A 94 -18.73 15.81 4.53
CA LYS A 94 -19.12 16.67 5.67
C LYS A 94 -18.21 17.89 5.86
N ARG A 95 -16.99 17.88 5.29
CA ARG A 95 -16.01 18.98 5.29
C ARG A 95 -15.95 19.74 3.96
N ASP A 96 -16.84 19.43 3.00
CA ASP A 96 -16.85 20.00 1.65
C ASP A 96 -15.56 19.69 0.83
N GLU A 97 -14.80 18.66 1.22
CA GLU A 97 -13.52 18.28 0.61
C GLU A 97 -13.70 17.43 -0.68
N TRP A 98 -14.55 17.88 -1.60
CA TRP A 98 -14.95 17.14 -2.81
C TRP A 98 -13.78 16.74 -3.73
N VAL A 99 -12.72 17.54 -3.77
CA VAL A 99 -11.49 17.21 -4.51
C VAL A 99 -10.87 15.90 -4.00
N LYS A 100 -10.81 15.70 -2.67
CA LYS A 100 -10.27 14.48 -2.07
C LYS A 100 -11.22 13.29 -2.23
N VAL A 101 -12.53 13.51 -2.20
CA VAL A 101 -13.54 12.50 -2.56
C VAL A 101 -13.27 12.00 -3.98
N GLY A 102 -13.10 12.91 -4.94
CA GLY A 102 -12.77 12.56 -6.33
C GLY A 102 -11.44 11.80 -6.47
N GLN A 103 -10.37 12.26 -5.82
CA GLN A 103 -9.06 11.59 -5.82
C GLN A 103 -9.13 10.16 -5.25
N LEU A 104 -9.83 9.98 -4.13
CA LEU A 104 -10.04 8.68 -3.50
C LEU A 104 -10.86 7.76 -4.41
N SER A 105 -11.96 8.25 -4.99
CA SER A 105 -12.76 7.49 -5.96
C SER A 105 -11.96 7.05 -7.18
N LEU A 106 -11.15 7.95 -7.76
CA LEU A 106 -10.25 7.61 -8.88
C LEU A 106 -9.22 6.54 -8.48
N SER A 107 -8.68 6.61 -7.26
CA SER A 107 -7.72 5.61 -6.76
C SER A 107 -8.29 4.19 -6.73
N MET A 108 -9.59 4.04 -6.44
CA MET A 108 -10.25 2.73 -6.35
C MET A 108 -10.58 2.09 -7.71
N VAL A 109 -10.64 2.87 -8.80
CA VAL A 109 -11.11 2.39 -10.12
C VAL A 109 -9.98 1.92 -11.05
N ASN A 110 -8.75 2.40 -10.84
CA ASN A 110 -7.49 2.00 -11.50
C ASN A 110 -7.55 1.52 -12.97
N ARG A 111 -7.99 2.39 -13.89
CA ARG A 111 -7.42 2.50 -15.25
C ARG A 111 -7.54 3.91 -15.79
N GLY A 112 -6.42 4.47 -16.26
CA GLY A 112 -6.40 5.64 -17.13
C GLY A 112 -6.30 6.98 -16.40
N THR A 113 -5.26 7.73 -16.76
CA THR A 113 -5.00 9.12 -16.40
C THR A 113 -6.22 10.02 -16.66
N MET A 114 -6.97 10.31 -15.60
CA MET A 114 -7.92 11.42 -15.57
C MET A 114 -7.22 12.57 -14.84
N ASP A 115 -6.56 13.45 -15.62
CA ASP A 115 -5.99 14.70 -15.14
C ASP A 115 -7.13 15.69 -14.85
N LEU A 116 -7.86 15.44 -13.77
CA LEU A 116 -8.83 16.39 -13.23
C LEU A 116 -8.13 17.27 -12.20
N VAL A 117 -7.67 18.42 -12.69
CA VAL A 117 -7.78 19.68 -11.94
C VAL A 117 -9.23 19.77 -11.47
N ASP A 118 -9.42 19.66 -10.16
CA ASP A 118 -10.68 19.71 -9.40
C ASP A 118 -11.91 19.13 -10.11
N PRO A 119 -12.26 17.85 -9.87
CA PRO A 119 -13.52 17.28 -10.32
C PRO A 119 -14.68 18.18 -9.87
N PRO A 120 -15.44 18.81 -10.79
CA PRO A 120 -16.56 19.66 -10.42
C PRO A 120 -17.51 18.85 -9.54
N ASP A 121 -17.96 19.41 -8.41
CA ASP A 121 -18.51 18.64 -7.29
C ASP A 121 -19.56 17.58 -7.66
N MET A 122 -20.34 17.81 -8.72
CA MET A 122 -21.31 16.87 -9.25
C MET A 122 -20.69 15.53 -9.67
N LEU A 123 -19.49 15.56 -10.27
CA LEU A 123 -18.71 14.36 -10.60
C LEU A 123 -18.11 13.72 -9.34
N ALA A 124 -17.64 14.49 -8.36
CA ALA A 124 -17.15 13.95 -7.09
C ALA A 124 -18.27 13.26 -6.29
N ARG A 125 -19.47 13.87 -6.24
CA ARG A 125 -20.68 13.29 -5.64
C ARG A 125 -21.11 12.02 -6.38
N MET A 126 -21.18 12.04 -7.71
CA MET A 126 -21.49 10.84 -8.50
C MET A 126 -20.46 9.72 -8.30
N ALA A 127 -19.17 10.05 -8.26
CA ALA A 127 -18.09 9.09 -8.01
C ALA A 127 -18.14 8.51 -6.59
N LYS A 128 -18.56 9.30 -5.58
CA LYS A 128 -18.85 8.79 -4.23
C LYS A 128 -19.99 7.76 -4.27
N GLU A 129 -21.12 8.07 -4.90
CA GLU A 129 -22.27 7.16 -4.91
C GLU A 129 -22.00 5.87 -5.71
N ILE A 130 -21.29 5.95 -6.84
CA ILE A 130 -20.83 4.77 -7.59
C ILE A 130 -19.88 3.92 -6.74
N LEU A 131 -18.94 4.57 -6.03
CA LEU A 131 -18.02 3.87 -5.14
C LEU A 131 -18.75 3.25 -3.94
N HIS A 132 -19.71 3.94 -3.34
CA HIS A 132 -20.52 3.44 -2.22
C HIS A 132 -21.28 2.17 -2.62
N GLU A 133 -21.95 2.16 -3.77
CA GLU A 133 -22.65 0.97 -4.29
C GLU A 133 -21.68 -0.17 -4.62
N GLY A 134 -20.53 0.13 -5.23
CA GLY A 134 -19.48 -0.87 -5.48
C GLY A 134 -18.92 -1.48 -4.20
N ILE A 135 -18.66 -0.65 -3.18
CA ILE A 135 -18.23 -1.08 -1.84
C ILE A 135 -19.30 -1.98 -1.21
N ARG A 136 -20.58 -1.59 -1.29
CA ARG A 136 -21.70 -2.35 -0.74
C ARG A 136 -21.81 -3.76 -1.33
N GLN A 137 -21.67 -3.88 -2.65
CA GLN A 137 -21.68 -5.18 -3.32
C GLN A 137 -20.50 -6.07 -2.89
N GLN A 138 -19.31 -5.49 -2.72
CA GLN A 138 -18.15 -6.22 -2.19
C GLN A 138 -18.34 -6.61 -0.71
N TYR A 139 -18.88 -5.70 0.11
CA TYR A 139 -19.23 -5.93 1.51
C TYR A 139 -20.13 -7.16 1.64
N ASP A 140 -21.23 -7.23 0.89
CA ASP A 140 -22.21 -8.33 0.99
C ASP A 140 -21.61 -9.70 0.61
N VAL A 141 -20.77 -9.74 -0.43
CA VAL A 141 -20.06 -10.96 -0.85
C VAL A 141 -19.09 -11.44 0.24
N VAL A 142 -18.27 -10.52 0.77
CA VAL A 142 -17.23 -10.84 1.77
C VAL A 142 -17.86 -11.16 3.14
N ALA A 143 -18.94 -10.47 3.53
CA ALA A 143 -19.74 -10.83 4.71
C ALA A 143 -20.36 -12.23 4.56
N GLY A 144 -20.80 -12.59 3.36
CA GLY A 144 -21.22 -13.94 3.03
C GLY A 144 -20.11 -14.99 3.19
N MET A 145 -18.84 -14.64 2.90
CA MET A 145 -17.69 -15.51 3.16
C MET A 145 -17.42 -15.66 4.67
N ALA A 146 -17.32 -14.56 5.42
CA ALA A 146 -17.06 -14.59 6.86
C ALA A 146 -18.09 -15.44 7.62
N ASN A 147 -19.39 -15.22 7.36
CA ASN A 147 -20.48 -15.98 7.98
C ASN A 147 -20.48 -17.47 7.62
N ARG A 148 -19.90 -17.87 6.48
CA ARG A 148 -19.75 -19.28 6.08
C ARG A 148 -18.59 -19.98 6.79
N LEU A 149 -17.55 -19.25 7.22
CA LEU A 149 -16.46 -19.81 8.02
C LEU A 149 -16.90 -19.98 9.48
N ASP A 150 -17.29 -18.88 10.12
CA ASP A 150 -17.90 -18.89 11.46
C ASP A 150 -18.73 -17.62 11.65
N LYS A 151 -20.06 -17.80 11.70
CA LYS A 151 -20.99 -16.70 11.95
C LYS A 151 -20.85 -16.12 13.36
N THR A 152 -20.67 -16.95 14.38
CA THR A 152 -20.59 -16.50 15.78
C THR A 152 -19.37 -15.60 15.95
N ARG A 153 -18.22 -16.04 15.44
CA ARG A 153 -16.98 -15.26 15.49
C ARG A 153 -17.07 -13.97 14.66
N ALA A 154 -17.72 -14.01 13.50
CA ALA A 154 -17.96 -12.81 12.71
C ALA A 154 -18.85 -11.80 13.46
N ASP A 155 -19.95 -12.25 14.08
CA ASP A 155 -20.86 -11.40 14.85
C ASP A 155 -20.17 -10.78 16.08
N GLU A 156 -19.30 -11.52 16.78
CA GLU A 156 -18.44 -11.01 17.88
C GLU A 156 -17.55 -9.85 17.42
N LEU A 157 -16.79 -10.05 16.33
CA LEU A 157 -15.90 -9.02 15.79
C LEU A 157 -16.69 -7.78 15.34
N TRP A 158 -17.92 -7.94 14.85
CA TRP A 158 -18.82 -6.82 14.55
C TRP A 158 -19.37 -6.09 15.78
N LEU A 159 -19.34 -6.69 16.96
CA LEU A 159 -19.60 -5.98 18.22
C LEU A 159 -18.37 -5.15 18.64
N GLU A 160 -17.16 -5.68 18.45
CA GLU A 160 -15.91 -4.91 18.68
C GLU A 160 -15.83 -3.67 17.78
N VAL A 161 -16.16 -3.80 16.48
CA VAL A 161 -16.22 -2.67 15.54
C VAL A 161 -17.23 -1.60 15.98
N ARG A 162 -18.45 -2.00 16.37
CA ARG A 162 -19.47 -1.05 16.85
C ARG A 162 -19.09 -0.38 18.18
N ALA A 163 -18.34 -1.08 19.04
CA ALA A 163 -17.78 -0.48 20.25
C ALA A 163 -16.67 0.54 19.92
N TRP A 164 -15.80 0.21 18.96
CA TRP A 164 -14.74 1.08 18.46
C TRP A 164 -15.28 2.38 17.85
N GLU A 165 -16.29 2.29 16.97
CA GLU A 165 -16.98 3.46 16.38
C GLU A 165 -17.55 4.39 17.45
N LYS A 166 -18.21 3.82 18.47
CA LYS A 166 -18.80 4.56 19.58
C LYS A 166 -17.74 5.25 20.45
N ALA A 167 -16.55 4.66 20.59
CA ALA A 167 -15.42 5.24 21.32
C ALA A 167 -14.68 6.31 20.50
N HIS A 168 -14.73 6.26 19.16
CA HIS A 168 -13.96 7.13 18.25
C HIS A 168 -14.86 7.92 17.28
N PRO A 169 -15.78 8.76 17.81
CA PRO A 169 -16.71 9.52 16.98
C PRO A 169 -15.97 10.49 16.05
N GLY A 170 -16.17 10.32 14.75
CA GLY A 170 -15.62 11.19 13.71
C GLY A 170 -14.26 10.79 13.13
N ASN A 171 -13.52 9.88 13.76
CA ASN A 171 -12.20 9.41 13.30
C ASN A 171 -11.98 7.89 13.36
N TRP A 172 -12.98 7.09 13.76
CA TRP A 172 -12.89 5.62 13.81
C TRP A 172 -12.36 4.97 12.52
N TRP A 173 -12.66 5.57 11.36
CA TRP A 173 -12.26 5.12 10.02
C TRP A 173 -10.75 5.24 9.74
N ALA A 174 -10.00 5.94 10.60
CA ALA A 174 -8.54 6.12 10.49
C ALA A 174 -7.74 5.09 11.33
N GLY A 175 -8.41 4.16 12.01
CA GLY A 175 -7.79 3.14 12.85
C GLY A 175 -8.51 1.80 12.77
N VAL A 176 -8.28 0.94 13.76
CA VAL A 176 -8.96 -0.35 13.96
C VAL A 176 -9.13 -0.57 15.47
N PRO A 177 -10.04 -1.45 15.92
CA PRO A 177 -10.14 -1.85 17.32
C PRO A 177 -8.77 -2.22 17.93
N GLU A 178 -8.49 -1.78 19.16
CA GLU A 178 -7.21 -2.04 19.84
C GLU A 178 -6.95 -3.53 20.12
N SER A 179 -8.03 -4.32 20.22
CA SER A 179 -8.02 -5.78 20.26
C SER A 179 -7.41 -6.41 19.01
N TRP A 180 -7.41 -5.70 17.87
CA TRP A 180 -6.92 -6.21 16.59
C TRP A 180 -5.42 -5.90 16.45
N GLN A 181 -4.61 -6.80 17.02
CA GLN A 181 -3.14 -6.76 16.99
C GLN A 181 -2.51 -7.50 15.79
N TRP A 182 -3.32 -7.86 14.80
CA TRP A 182 -2.98 -8.70 13.65
C TRP A 182 -2.85 -7.90 12.34
#